data_AF-A0A964PJ67-F1
#
_entry.id   AF-A0A964PJ67-F1
#
_cell.length_a   1.000
_cell.length_b   1.000
_cell.length_c   1.000
_cell.angle_alpha   90.00
_cell.angle_beta   90.00
_cell.angle_gamma   90.00
#
_symmetry.space_group_name_H-M   'P 1'
#
loop_
_entity.id
_entity.type
_entity.pdbx_description
1 polymer ?
#
loop_
_entity_poly.entity_id
_entity_poly.type
_entity_poly.pdbx_seq_one_letter_code
_entity_poly.pdbx_strand_id
1 'polypeptide(L)'
;MADNDHQHNDTPEQLPEASLMSHLLELRSRLLKAVGSVLGIFVCLLPFTQQVFEAVAQPLMSKLPKGATMIATEVASPFLTPFKASFYVAILLGIPVVIYQIWAFVAPGLYRREKRLAVPLLISSV
;
A
#
# COMPACT_ATOMS: atom_id res chain seq x y z
N MET A 1 -36.74 49.99 19.02
CA MET A 1 -37.39 48.94 19.83
C MET A 1 -38.34 48.21 18.90
N ALA A 2 -38.00 47.10 18.26
CA ALA A 2 -37.21 45.97 18.73
C ALA A 2 -36.24 45.44 17.65
N ASP A 3 -35.25 44.73 18.17
CA ASP A 3 -34.14 44.03 17.55
C ASP A 3 -34.45 43.34 16.23
N ASN A 4 -33.61 43.63 15.24
CA ASN A 4 -33.40 42.77 14.09
C ASN A 4 -32.32 41.77 14.52
N ASP A 5 -32.74 40.74 15.27
CA ASP A 5 -31.85 39.67 15.72
C ASP A 5 -31.33 38.91 14.50
N HIS A 6 -30.12 39.31 14.11
CA HIS A 6 -29.29 38.68 13.13
C HIS A 6 -29.09 37.21 13.50
N GLN A 7 -29.80 36.34 12.79
CA GLN A 7 -29.38 35.04 12.28
C GLN A 7 -27.98 34.61 12.77
N HIS A 8 -27.92 34.03 13.97
CA HIS A 8 -26.70 33.41 14.48
C HIS A 8 -26.56 32.02 13.86
N ASN A 9 -26.04 32.01 12.64
CA ASN A 9 -25.33 30.95 11.94
C ASN A 9 -25.26 29.59 12.67
N ASP A 10 -26.15 28.68 12.27
CA ASP A 10 -26.03 27.24 12.53
C ASP A 10 -24.65 26.78 12.08
N THR A 11 -23.73 26.60 13.04
CA THR A 11 -22.49 25.89 12.77
C THR A 11 -22.84 24.41 12.74
N PRO A 12 -22.82 23.72 11.59
CA PRO A 12 -23.01 22.29 11.62
C PRO A 12 -21.77 21.71 12.28
N GLU A 13 -21.92 21.17 13.49
CA GLU A 13 -20.96 20.26 14.09
C GLU A 13 -20.64 19.17 13.06
N GLN A 14 -19.53 19.31 12.34
CA GLN A 14 -19.02 18.27 11.46
C GLN A 14 -18.55 17.12 12.35
N LEU A 15 -19.46 16.16 12.54
CA LEU A 15 -19.26 14.95 13.33
C LEU A 15 -17.96 14.23 12.94
N PRO A 16 -17.22 13.67 13.91
CA PRO A 16 -16.04 12.81 13.69
C PRO A 16 -16.24 11.71 12.63
N GLU A 17 -17.50 11.28 12.42
CA GLU A 17 -17.90 10.27 11.45
C GLU A 17 -17.52 10.62 10.00
N ALA A 18 -17.64 11.89 9.60
CA ALA A 18 -17.24 12.34 8.26
C ALA A 18 -15.72 12.21 8.05
N SER A 19 -14.93 12.39 9.12
CA SER A 19 -13.47 12.23 9.06
C SER A 19 -13.06 10.75 9.00
N LEU A 20 -13.68 9.86 9.79
CA LEU A 20 -13.38 8.42 9.75
C LEU A 20 -13.78 7.78 8.43
N MET A 21 -14.95 8.14 7.88
CA MET A 21 -15.35 7.71 6.55
C MET A 21 -14.37 8.17 5.47
N SER A 22 -13.96 9.44 5.49
CA SER A 22 -12.98 9.94 4.51
C SER A 22 -11.63 9.21 4.58
N HIS A 23 -11.15 8.89 5.79
CA HIS A 23 -9.89 8.19 5.99
C HIS A 23 -9.95 6.71 5.52
N LEU A 24 -11.06 6.02 5.77
CA LEU A 24 -11.27 4.66 5.27
C LEU A 24 -11.41 4.60 3.74
N LEU A 25 -12.04 5.62 3.13
CA LEU A 25 -12.11 5.74 1.68
C LEU A 25 -10.74 5.98 1.05
N GLU A 26 -9.91 6.79 1.70
CA GLU A 26 -8.52 7.01 1.29
C GLU A 26 -7.70 5.71 1.38
N LEU A 27 -7.82 4.97 2.49
CA LEU A 27 -7.17 3.66 2.67
C LEU A 27 -7.53 2.70 1.54
N ARG A 28 -8.83 2.55 1.25
CA ARG A 28 -9.31 1.66 0.18
C ARG A 28 -8.72 2.03 -1.17
N SER A 29 -8.75 3.31 -1.53
CA SER A 29 -8.23 3.79 -2.82
C SER A 29 -6.73 3.51 -2.96
N ARG A 30 -5.96 3.76 -1.89
CA ARG A 30 -4.52 3.52 -1.86
C ARG A 30 -4.18 2.03 -1.88
N LEU A 31 -4.92 1.22 -1.15
CA LEU A 31 -4.78 -0.24 -1.14
C LEU A 31 -5.03 -0.83 -2.53
N LEU A 32 -6.09 -0.39 -3.23
CA LEU A 32 -6.37 -0.84 -4.59
C LEU A 32 -5.24 -0.47 -5.57
N LYS A 33 -4.64 0.71 -5.44
CA LYS A 33 -3.48 1.12 -6.26
C LYS A 33 -2.23 0.30 -5.95
N ALA A 34 -1.96 0.03 -4.66
CA ALA A 34 -0.83 -0.79 -4.24
C ALA A 34 -0.96 -2.23 -4.76
N VAL A 35 -2.13 -2.85 -4.54
CA VAL A 35 -2.43 -4.20 -5.04
C VAL A 35 -2.42 -4.22 -6.56
N GLY A 36 -3.02 -3.22 -7.22
CA GLY A 36 -3.02 -3.10 -8.69
C GLY A 36 -1.61 -3.00 -9.27
N SER A 37 -0.70 -2.28 -8.61
CA SER A 37 0.70 -2.20 -9.02
C SER A 37 1.40 -3.55 -8.93
N VAL A 38 1.23 -4.28 -7.82
CA VAL A 38 1.84 -5.61 -7.64
C VAL A 38 1.26 -6.61 -8.65
N LEU A 39 -0.06 -6.59 -8.85
CA LEU A 39 -0.72 -7.45 -9.83
C LEU A 39 -0.30 -7.12 -11.26
N GLY A 40 -0.14 -5.84 -11.61
CA GLY A 40 0.38 -5.43 -12.91
C GLY A 40 1.77 -5.99 -13.18
N ILE A 41 2.69 -5.86 -12.22
CA ILE A 41 4.03 -6.44 -12.30
C ILE A 41 3.94 -7.98 -12.41
N PHE A 42 3.11 -8.60 -11.58
CA PHE A 42 2.94 -10.06 -11.60
C PHE A 42 2.45 -10.57 -12.95
N VAL A 43 1.45 -9.91 -13.55
CA VAL A 43 0.92 -10.25 -14.88
C VAL A 43 2.02 -10.13 -15.94
N CYS A 44 2.87 -9.10 -15.88
CA CYS A 44 4.02 -8.96 -16.76
C CYS A 44 5.06 -10.09 -16.58
N LEU A 45 5.17 -10.66 -15.38
CA LEU A 45 6.10 -11.75 -15.06
C LEU A 45 5.56 -13.15 -15.42
N LEU A 46 4.25 -13.32 -15.63
CA LEU A 46 3.63 -14.62 -15.95
C LEU A 46 4.34 -15.42 -17.07
N PRO A 47 4.67 -14.85 -18.24
CA PRO A 47 5.38 -15.60 -19.29
C PRO A 47 6.81 -16.00 -18.92
N PHE A 48 7.40 -15.37 -17.89
CA PHE A 48 8.77 -15.58 -17.45
C PHE A 48 8.88 -16.36 -16.14
N THR A 49 7.79 -16.94 -15.65
CA THR A 49 7.71 -17.59 -14.32
C THR A 49 8.76 -18.68 -14.09
N GLN A 50 9.06 -19.49 -15.11
CA GLN A 50 10.10 -20.52 -15.04
C GLN A 50 11.50 -19.91 -14.88
N GLN A 51 11.81 -18.87 -15.64
CA GLN A 51 13.12 -18.20 -15.63
C GLN A 51 13.35 -17.50 -14.29
N VAL A 52 12.32 -16.85 -13.75
CA VAL A 52 12.35 -16.22 -12.43
C VAL A 52 12.61 -17.27 -11.35
N PHE A 53 11.93 -18.41 -11.41
CA PHE A 53 12.13 -19.49 -10.46
C PHE A 53 13.56 -20.07 -10.52
N GLU A 54 14.06 -20.37 -11.72
CA GLU A 54 15.42 -20.89 -11.91
C GLU A 54 16.49 -19.91 -11.41
N ALA A 55 16.34 -18.61 -11.68
CA ALA A 55 17.24 -17.58 -11.20
C ALA A 55 17.29 -17.50 -9.66
N VAL A 56 16.13 -17.68 -8.99
CA VAL A 56 16.05 -17.71 -7.52
C VAL A 56 16.58 -19.04 -6.95
N ALA A 57 16.36 -20.16 -7.65
CA ALA A 57 16.76 -21.49 -7.19
C ALA A 57 18.25 -21.78 -7.41
N GLN A 58 18.89 -21.19 -8.42
CA GLN A 58 20.32 -21.36 -8.73
C GLN A 58 21.27 -21.20 -7.53
N PRO A 59 21.21 -20.11 -6.73
CA PRO A 59 22.09 -19.95 -5.58
C PRO A 59 21.88 -21.04 -4.54
N LEU A 60 20.65 -21.51 -4.33
CA LEU A 60 20.37 -22.65 -3.45
C LEU A 60 20.97 -23.93 -4.02
N MET A 61 20.75 -24.23 -5.30
CA MET A 61 21.29 -25.42 -5.95
C MET A 61 22.82 -25.47 -5.93
N SER A 62 23.50 -24.31 -6.01
CA SER A 62 24.97 -24.23 -5.92
C SER A 62 25.53 -24.59 -4.55
N LYS A 63 24.69 -24.54 -3.50
CA LYS A 63 25.05 -24.87 -2.11
C LYS A 63 24.59 -26.28 -1.72
N LEU A 64 23.89 -27.01 -2.60
CA LEU A 64 23.51 -28.39 -2.34
C LEU A 64 24.73 -29.33 -2.48
N PRO A 65 24.91 -30.32 -1.58
CA PRO A 65 25.93 -31.34 -1.73
C PRO A 65 25.72 -32.12 -3.04
N LYS A 66 26.82 -32.45 -3.74
CA LYS A 66 26.77 -33.16 -5.03
C LYS A 66 25.96 -34.46 -4.88
N GLY A 67 24.79 -34.52 -5.54
CA GLY A 67 23.90 -35.68 -5.52
C GLY A 67 22.53 -35.45 -4.86
N ALA A 68 22.28 -34.30 -4.24
CA ALA A 68 20.95 -33.95 -3.73
C ALA A 68 20.05 -33.46 -4.87
N THR A 69 18.99 -34.22 -5.17
CA THR A 69 17.96 -33.85 -6.16
C THR A 69 16.84 -33.07 -5.48
N MET A 70 16.40 -31.98 -6.10
CA MET A 70 15.18 -31.29 -5.67
C MET A 70 13.97 -32.18 -5.96
N ILE A 71 13.35 -32.73 -4.92
CA ILE A 71 12.13 -33.55 -5.04
C ILE A 71 10.93 -32.68 -4.68
N ALA A 72 9.98 -32.58 -5.61
CA ALA A 72 8.67 -32.01 -5.34
C ALA A 72 7.91 -32.91 -4.36
N THR A 73 7.68 -32.45 -3.13
CA THR A 73 6.94 -33.22 -2.11
C THR A 73 5.43 -33.24 -2.37
N GLU A 74 4.92 -32.37 -3.25
CA GLU A 74 3.50 -32.31 -3.60
C GLU A 74 3.31 -32.39 -5.12
N VAL A 75 2.21 -33.03 -5.55
CA VAL A 75 1.85 -33.20 -6.97
C VAL A 75 1.65 -31.87 -7.71
N ALA A 76 1.26 -30.81 -7.01
CA ALA A 76 1.05 -29.49 -7.59
C ALA A 76 2.33 -28.63 -7.61
N SER A 77 3.39 -29.02 -6.91
CA SER A 77 4.59 -28.19 -6.78
C SER A 77 5.22 -27.79 -8.12
N PRO A 78 5.36 -28.66 -9.15
CA PRO A 78 5.99 -28.27 -10.42
C PRO A 78 5.25 -27.13 -11.13
N PHE A 79 3.92 -27.08 -10.95
CA PHE A 79 3.09 -26.04 -11.53
C PHE A 79 3.07 -24.80 -10.65
N LEU A 80 2.75 -24.93 -9.35
CA LEU A 80 2.44 -23.77 -8.50
C LEU A 80 3.68 -23.02 -8.00
N THR A 81 4.82 -23.71 -7.87
CA THR A 81 6.07 -23.12 -7.36
C THR A 81 6.57 -21.94 -8.20
N PRO A 82 6.70 -22.03 -9.53
CA PRO A 82 7.15 -20.90 -10.34
C PRO A 82 6.21 -19.69 -10.29
N PHE A 83 4.89 -19.91 -10.20
CA PHE A 83 3.93 -18.81 -9.98
C PHE A 83 4.10 -18.16 -8.61
N LYS A 84 4.24 -18.96 -7.53
CA LYS A 84 4.47 -18.44 -6.17
C LYS A 84 5.77 -17.63 -6.09
N ALA A 85 6.85 -18.14 -6.69
CA ALA A 85 8.12 -17.43 -6.75
C ALA A 85 7.99 -16.09 -7.47
N SER A 86 7.34 -16.10 -8.64
CA SER A 86 7.11 -14.87 -9.43
C SER A 86 6.22 -13.87 -8.72
N PHE A 87 5.25 -14.34 -7.94
CA PHE A 87 4.42 -13.47 -7.10
C PHE A 87 5.23 -12.77 -6.01
N TYR A 88 6.13 -13.48 -5.33
CA TYR A 88 7.02 -12.86 -4.35
C TYR A 88 7.99 -11.85 -4.99
N VAL A 89 8.53 -12.16 -6.17
CA VAL A 89 9.36 -11.22 -6.94
C VAL A 89 8.56 -10.00 -7.37
N ALA A 90 7.31 -10.16 -7.80
CA ALA A 90 6.44 -9.04 -8.15
C ALA A 90 6.15 -8.13 -6.96
N ILE A 91 5.93 -8.70 -5.76
CA ILE A 91 5.83 -7.93 -4.52
C ILE A 91 7.14 -7.17 -4.28
N LEU A 92 8.28 -7.84 -4.36
CA LEU A 92 9.60 -7.24 -4.12
C LEU A 92 9.84 -6.04 -5.04
N LEU A 93 9.51 -6.16 -6.32
CA LEU A 93 9.59 -5.08 -7.31
C LEU A 93 8.54 -3.99 -7.06
N GLY A 94 7.37 -4.35 -6.52
CA GLY A 94 6.30 -3.42 -6.16
C GLY A 94 6.51 -2.67 -4.85
N ILE A 95 7.48 -3.07 -4.01
CA ILE A 95 7.79 -2.44 -2.71
C ILE A 95 7.84 -0.90 -2.76
N PRO A 96 8.54 -0.23 -3.70
CA PRO A 96 8.61 1.24 -3.69
C PRO A 96 7.23 1.89 -3.84
N VAL A 97 6.36 1.31 -4.68
CA VAL A 97 5.00 1.80 -4.87
C VAL A 97 4.14 1.50 -3.65
N VAL A 98 4.24 0.29 -3.09
CA VAL A 98 3.50 -0.12 -1.89
C VAL A 98 3.87 0.77 -0.70
N ILE A 99 5.16 1.01 -0.46
CA ILE A 99 5.66 1.91 0.58
C ILE A 99 5.13 3.33 0.37
N TYR A 100 5.20 3.86 -0.86
CA TYR A 100 4.67 5.19 -1.16
C TYR A 100 3.17 5.31 -0.83
N GLN A 101 2.37 4.31 -1.20
CA GLN A 101 0.93 4.32 -0.90
C GLN A 101 0.64 4.24 0.60
N ILE A 102 1.43 3.46 1.35
CA ILE A 102 1.32 3.36 2.81
C ILE A 102 1.69 4.69 3.47
N TRP A 103 2.83 5.29 3.11
CA TRP A 103 3.28 6.57 3.68
C TRP A 103 2.30 7.71 3.40
N ALA A 104 1.78 7.75 2.19
CA ALA A 104 0.82 8.77 1.81
C ALA A 104 -0.54 8.61 2.51
N PHE A 105 -0.86 7.43 3.07
CA PHE A 105 -1.98 7.24 3.99
C PHE A 105 -1.65 7.69 5.43
N VAL A 106 -0.41 7.50 5.89
CA VAL A 106 0.02 7.89 7.25
C VAL A 106 0.19 9.41 7.38
N ALA A 107 0.75 10.07 6.36
CA ALA A 107 0.98 11.52 6.33
C ALA A 107 -0.24 12.40 6.69
N PRO A 108 -1.46 12.18 6.14
CA PRO A 108 -2.62 13.00 6.50
C PRO A 108 -3.06 12.81 7.96
N GLY A 109 -2.83 11.64 8.56
CA GLY A 109 -3.13 11.38 9.98
C GLY A 109 -2.21 12.11 10.95
N LEU A 110 -0.93 12.28 10.59
CA LEU A 110 0.09 12.92 11.44
C LEU A 110 0.11 14.45 11.32
N TYR A 111 -0.01 14.99 10.10
CA TYR A 111 0.10 16.44 9.83
C TYR A 111 -1.18 17.25 10.10
N ARG A 112 -2.36 16.60 10.20
CA ARG A 112 -3.62 17.28 10.53
C ARG A 112 -3.58 17.95 11.90
N ARG A 113 -2.76 17.45 12.83
CA ARG A 113 -2.66 18.00 14.18
C ARG A 113 -1.72 19.21 14.29
N GLU A 114 -0.74 19.35 13.41
CA GLU A 114 0.20 20.49 13.44
C GLU A 114 -0.26 21.70 12.59
N LYS A 115 -0.93 21.47 11.44
CA LYS A 115 -1.32 22.58 10.56
C LYS A 115 -2.39 23.52 11.13
N ARG A 116 -3.23 23.07 12.07
CA ARG A 116 -4.31 23.92 12.64
C ARG A 116 -3.79 24.97 13.64
N LEU A 117 -2.56 24.82 14.15
CA LEU A 117 -1.93 25.77 15.08
C LEU A 117 -0.91 26.69 14.39
N ALA A 118 -0.25 26.22 13.32
CA ALA A 118 0.72 27.04 12.58
C ALA A 118 0.07 28.19 11.79
N VAL A 119 -1.14 27.98 11.24
CA VAL A 119 -1.86 29.01 10.47
C VAL A 119 -2.27 30.22 11.31
N PRO A 120 -2.91 30.08 12.50
CA PRO A 120 -3.27 31.25 13.32
C PRO A 120 -2.04 31.96 13.92
N LEU A 121 -0.95 31.25 14.22
CA LEU A 121 0.30 31.87 14.69
C LEU A 121 0.97 32.73 13.61
N LEU A 122 0.98 32.28 12.35
CA LEU A 122 1.56 33.06 11.24
C LEU A 122 0.72 34.29 10.90
N ILE A 123 -0.62 34.23 11.04
CA ILE A 123 -1.50 35.40 10.84
C ILE A 123 -1.40 36.38 12.02
N SER A 124 -1.17 35.89 13.25
CA SER A 124 -0.97 36.76 14.42
C SER A 124 0.41 37.45 14.43
N SER A 125 1.33 37.04 13.57
CA SER A 125 2.71 37.56 13.54
C SER A 125 2.91 38.69 12.52
N VAL A 126 1.82 39.24 11.95
CA VAL A 126 1.83 40.45 11.11
C VAL A 126 0.94 41.53 11.71
#